data_AF-A0A4Y9J302-F1
#
_entry.id   AF-A0A4Y9J302-F1
#
_cell.length_a   1.000
_cell.length_b   1.000
_cell.length_c   1.000
_cell.angle_alpha   90.00
_cell.angle_beta   90.00
_cell.angle_gamma   90.00
#
_symmetry.space_group_name_H-M   'P 1'
#
loop_
_entity.id
_entity.type
_entity.pdbx_description
1 polymer ?
#
loop_
_entity_poly.entity_id
_entity_poly.type
_entity_poly.pdbx_seq_one_letter_code
_entity_poly.pdbx_strand_id
1 'polypeptide(L)'
;MKHYASIIPILIGLILVCGCSNSLQNIIEETKEATVTIYTFDEYGSPSGEGSGFFIDDKGTCLTNYHVLDGATKAILKTSEGFEFEIDSVLISNKKKDIVKFNIKNPDKKRFAYLRFANSELKQGDKVYNVSSPVGLEQTVSDGIISALRSDSHGDIVQITAPISPGSSGSAIVDENGDVIAVATFLHRGGQNLNFGVKMSDEILALIKDNEFSKKNPKFNKKADFVIVNVPASNAPHVRLNAIEFKPDATIAYLSYSNLDMTRNPAQVSFQTEDKTKSYALIDVANDKNYAMTSFSTADHEDETLIVPLASTTQFRMVFPAIRNNADLTDLEIKPQGDAVGWKFEGVNIADARAALHYDMETYQKNYAYVMMREGELDYAQELFTQILEETPDDEDALNAMGILSYVQGNLKDALTYFNEAIENHPSSETSYNNRAKYYADKGDLKKAKADLTKSIGINESGENYLNRAEVNMGLEDVEAARADLTRALEKGGLIEDPYTYYKRACCAIYLRDYRQANEDIRMAYKLNRDPDFDKHLQELYNAIP
;
A
#
# COMPACT_ATOMS: atom_id res chain seq x y z
N MET A 1 -20.13 -43.23 77.84
CA MET A 1 -19.63 -42.45 76.69
C MET A 1 -19.27 -43.45 75.60
N LYS A 2 -19.98 -43.41 74.47
CA LYS A 2 -19.95 -44.42 73.40
C LYS A 2 -18.87 -44.08 72.36
N HIS A 3 -18.10 -45.08 71.96
CA HIS A 3 -17.33 -45.09 70.71
C HIS A 3 -18.26 -44.98 69.50
N TYR A 4 -17.81 -44.34 68.41
CA TYR A 4 -17.93 -44.86 67.03
C TYR A 4 -16.89 -44.18 66.13
N ALA A 5 -16.19 -45.02 65.37
CA ALA A 5 -15.22 -44.66 64.34
C ALA A 5 -15.96 -44.27 63.04
N SER A 6 -15.44 -43.26 62.33
CA SER A 6 -15.90 -42.91 60.98
C SER A 6 -14.82 -43.27 59.97
N ILE A 7 -15.15 -44.26 59.14
CA ILE A 7 -14.39 -44.73 57.99
C ILE A 7 -14.62 -43.74 56.83
N ILE A 8 -13.54 -43.24 56.23
CA ILE A 8 -13.57 -42.45 54.99
C ILE A 8 -13.46 -43.45 53.82
N PRO A 9 -14.42 -43.52 52.88
CA PRO A 9 -14.20 -44.19 51.61
C PRO A 9 -13.54 -43.19 50.64
N ILE A 10 -12.33 -43.54 50.20
CA ILE A 10 -11.66 -42.91 49.05
C ILE A 10 -12.42 -43.34 47.80
N LEU A 11 -13.18 -42.43 47.20
CA LEU A 11 -13.81 -42.64 45.90
C LEU A 11 -12.75 -42.38 44.82
N ILE A 12 -12.17 -43.46 44.28
CA ILE A 12 -11.36 -43.41 43.06
C ILE A 12 -12.34 -43.17 41.91
N GLY A 13 -12.47 -41.90 41.51
CA GLY A 13 -13.16 -41.52 40.29
C GLY A 13 -12.37 -41.98 39.07
N LEU A 14 -12.84 -43.06 38.47
CA LEU A 14 -12.42 -43.55 37.16
C LEU A 14 -12.69 -42.44 36.12
N ILE A 15 -11.65 -41.79 35.60
CA ILE A 15 -11.79 -40.92 34.42
C ILE A 15 -12.06 -41.85 33.24
N LEU A 16 -13.34 -42.03 32.92
CA LEU A 16 -13.75 -42.49 31.60
C LEU A 16 -13.32 -41.41 30.61
N VAL A 17 -12.23 -41.67 29.89
CA VAL A 17 -11.93 -40.98 28.64
C VAL A 17 -12.98 -41.45 27.64
N CYS A 18 -14.14 -40.78 27.65
CA CYS A 18 -15.00 -40.77 26.48
C CYS A 18 -14.19 -40.10 25.37
N GLY A 19 -13.78 -40.88 24.37
CA GLY A 19 -13.28 -40.35 23.12
C GLY A 19 -14.41 -39.55 22.47
N CYS A 20 -14.46 -38.25 22.72
CA CYS A 20 -15.17 -37.34 21.86
C CYS A 20 -14.42 -37.37 20.53
N SER A 21 -15.05 -37.92 19.49
CA SER A 21 -14.68 -37.56 18.13
C SER A 21 -14.71 -36.04 18.05
N ASN A 22 -13.56 -35.40 17.83
CA ASN A 22 -13.53 -33.96 17.60
C ASN A 22 -14.47 -33.67 16.42
N SER A 23 -15.45 -32.79 16.64
CA SER A 23 -16.33 -32.40 15.56
C SER A 23 -15.49 -31.65 14.51
N LEU A 24 -15.87 -31.73 13.23
CA LEU A 24 -15.22 -30.94 12.18
C LEU A 24 -15.20 -29.45 12.54
N GLN A 25 -16.25 -28.96 13.21
CA GLN A 25 -16.32 -27.58 13.69
C GLN A 25 -15.20 -27.28 14.70
N ASN A 26 -14.94 -28.17 15.65
CA ASN A 26 -13.85 -27.96 16.63
C ASN A 26 -12.48 -27.94 15.94
N ILE A 27 -12.25 -28.85 14.99
CA ILE A 27 -10.99 -28.88 14.22
C ILE A 27 -10.79 -27.55 13.48
N ILE A 28 -11.85 -27.05 12.84
CA ILE A 28 -11.82 -25.78 12.14
C ILE A 28 -11.53 -24.63 13.11
N GLU A 29 -12.20 -24.58 14.26
CA GLU A 29 -12.01 -23.53 15.27
C GLU A 29 -10.58 -23.53 15.83
N GLU A 30 -10.06 -24.70 16.22
CA GLU A 30 -8.68 -24.86 16.70
C GLU A 30 -7.65 -24.49 15.62
N THR A 31 -7.92 -24.87 14.36
CA THR A 31 -7.05 -24.52 13.24
C THR A 31 -7.06 -23.02 12.96
N LYS A 32 -8.23 -22.38 13.05
CA LYS A 32 -8.38 -20.93 12.88
C LYS A 32 -7.62 -20.17 13.96
N GLU A 33 -7.70 -20.60 15.21
CA GLU A 33 -7.00 -19.95 16.33
C GLU A 33 -5.47 -19.97 16.18
N ALA A 34 -4.93 -21.03 15.55
CA ALA A 34 -3.51 -21.14 15.25
C ALA A 34 -3.08 -20.47 13.94
N THR A 35 -4.03 -20.07 13.09
CA THR A 35 -3.77 -19.46 11.78
C THR A 35 -3.56 -17.95 11.91
N VAL A 36 -2.67 -17.42 11.09
CA VAL A 36 -2.28 -16.01 11.12
C VAL A 36 -2.20 -15.42 9.71
N THR A 37 -2.42 -14.13 9.59
CA THR A 37 -2.11 -13.36 8.37
C THR A 37 -0.75 -12.69 8.54
N ILE A 38 0.03 -12.63 7.47
CA ILE A 38 1.37 -12.05 7.42
C ILE A 38 1.36 -10.92 6.39
N TYR A 39 1.75 -9.74 6.84
CA TYR A 39 1.89 -8.55 6.03
C TYR A 39 3.37 -8.17 5.95
N THR A 40 3.85 -7.92 4.74
CA THR A 40 5.24 -7.53 4.52
C THR A 40 5.37 -6.12 4.01
N PHE A 41 6.52 -5.53 4.29
CA PHE A 41 6.86 -4.17 3.89
C PHE A 41 8.24 -4.14 3.24
N ASP A 42 8.36 -3.37 2.15
CA ASP A 42 9.61 -3.14 1.45
C ASP A 42 10.54 -2.19 2.22
N GLU A 43 11.64 -1.80 1.58
CA GLU A 43 12.61 -0.89 2.19
C GLU A 43 12.13 0.55 2.34
N TYR A 44 11.06 0.95 1.65
CA TYR A 44 10.39 2.23 1.83
C TYR A 44 9.29 2.15 2.88
N GLY A 45 8.97 0.95 3.39
CA GLY A 45 7.88 0.73 4.33
C GLY A 45 6.51 0.69 3.64
N SER A 46 6.49 0.60 2.30
CA SER A 46 5.27 0.31 1.55
C SER A 46 4.95 -1.18 1.64
N PRO A 47 3.66 -1.56 1.59
CA PRO A 47 3.25 -2.95 1.47
C PRO A 47 3.97 -3.66 0.33
N SER A 48 4.50 -4.86 0.57
CA SER A 48 5.25 -5.63 -0.44
C SER A 48 4.69 -7.02 -0.70
N GLY A 49 3.69 -7.46 0.05
CA GLY A 49 3.12 -8.78 -0.10
C GLY A 49 2.41 -9.26 1.15
N GLU A 50 1.47 -10.16 0.93
CA GLU A 50 0.65 -10.78 1.96
C GLU A 50 0.71 -12.31 1.83
N GLY A 51 0.57 -12.99 2.97
CA GLY A 51 0.30 -14.41 3.00
C GLY A 51 -0.32 -14.86 4.31
N SER A 52 -0.51 -16.15 4.43
CA SER A 52 -0.94 -16.82 5.65
C SER A 52 0.24 -17.52 6.32
N GLY A 53 0.07 -17.87 7.58
CA GLY A 53 0.97 -18.75 8.31
C GLY A 53 0.22 -19.46 9.42
N PHE A 54 0.94 -20.21 10.24
CA PHE A 54 0.37 -20.82 11.45
C PHE A 54 1.42 -21.03 12.53
N PHE A 55 0.98 -20.99 13.78
CA PHE A 55 1.81 -21.33 14.94
C PHE A 55 2.07 -22.84 14.99
N ILE A 56 3.31 -23.20 15.31
CA ILE A 56 3.77 -24.59 15.52
C ILE A 56 4.25 -24.85 16.95
N ASP A 57 4.20 -23.84 17.81
CA ASP A 57 4.36 -23.98 19.26
C ASP A 57 3.57 -22.91 20.01
N ASP A 58 3.51 -23.05 21.34
CA ASP A 58 2.79 -22.14 22.22
C ASP A 58 3.54 -20.83 22.50
N LYS A 59 4.75 -20.61 21.94
CA LYS A 59 5.63 -19.49 22.30
C LYS A 59 5.66 -18.39 21.23
N GLY A 60 5.24 -18.71 20.02
CA GLY A 60 5.22 -17.79 18.89
C GLY A 60 6.13 -18.20 17.73
N THR A 61 6.50 -19.48 17.62
CA THR A 61 7.18 -20.00 16.45
C THR A 61 6.16 -20.35 15.36
N CYS A 62 6.39 -19.87 14.14
CA CYS A 62 5.45 -20.04 13.03
C CYS A 62 6.10 -20.65 11.78
N LEU A 63 5.26 -21.13 10.87
CA LEU A 63 5.62 -21.45 9.48
C LEU A 63 4.83 -20.59 8.49
N THR A 64 5.47 -20.32 7.34
CA THR A 64 4.86 -19.74 6.14
C THR A 64 5.70 -20.12 4.90
N ASN A 65 5.33 -19.61 3.73
CA ASN A 65 6.12 -19.77 2.52
C ASN A 65 7.35 -18.84 2.47
N TYR A 66 8.35 -19.21 1.68
CA TYR A 66 9.51 -18.34 1.46
C TYR A 66 9.15 -17.10 0.69
N HIS A 67 8.34 -17.23 -0.37
CA HIS A 67 7.98 -16.10 -1.22
C HIS A 67 7.17 -15.04 -0.48
N VAL A 68 6.39 -15.42 0.55
CA VAL A 68 5.62 -14.47 1.40
C VAL A 68 6.54 -13.45 2.06
N LEU A 69 7.76 -13.82 2.45
CA LEU A 69 8.72 -12.92 3.07
C LEU A 69 9.79 -12.39 2.10
N ASP A 70 9.86 -12.89 0.85
CA ASP A 70 10.96 -12.59 -0.08
C ASP A 70 11.04 -11.09 -0.37
N GLY A 71 12.23 -10.51 -0.25
CA GLY A 71 12.46 -9.07 -0.43
C GLY A 71 11.97 -8.17 0.72
N ALA A 72 11.17 -8.67 1.67
CA ALA A 72 10.65 -7.89 2.79
C ALA A 72 11.79 -7.28 3.64
N THR A 73 11.63 -6.04 4.09
CA THR A 73 12.52 -5.41 5.08
C THR A 73 11.95 -5.52 6.49
N LYS A 74 10.62 -5.58 6.61
CA LYS A 74 9.88 -5.77 7.86
C LYS A 74 8.63 -6.59 7.57
N ALA A 75 8.16 -7.34 8.56
CA ALA A 75 6.92 -8.09 8.45
C ALA A 75 6.18 -8.11 9.79
N ILE A 76 4.85 -8.06 9.70
CA ILE A 76 3.92 -8.09 10.82
C ILE A 76 3.01 -9.31 10.63
N LEU A 77 2.74 -9.99 11.73
CA LEU A 77 1.81 -11.09 11.83
C LEU A 77 0.57 -10.59 12.58
N LYS A 78 -0.64 -10.89 12.09
CA LYS A 78 -1.92 -10.67 12.77
C LYS A 78 -2.58 -12.01 13.08
N THR A 79 -3.00 -12.22 14.33
CA THR A 79 -3.73 -13.42 14.75
C THR A 79 -5.22 -13.32 14.42
N SER A 80 -5.92 -14.45 14.45
CA SER A 80 -7.39 -14.51 14.33
C SER A 80 -8.16 -13.68 15.37
N GLU A 81 -7.52 -13.40 16.51
CA GLU A 81 -8.05 -12.57 17.59
C GLU A 81 -7.73 -11.07 17.40
N GLY A 82 -7.03 -10.71 16.31
CA GLY A 82 -6.65 -9.35 15.99
C GLY A 82 -5.38 -8.85 16.67
N PHE A 83 -4.60 -9.72 17.33
CA PHE A 83 -3.33 -9.31 17.92
C PHE A 83 -2.23 -9.25 16.87
N GLU A 84 -1.42 -8.20 16.90
CA GLU A 84 -0.32 -8.00 15.95
C GLU A 84 1.05 -8.17 16.60
N PHE A 85 1.97 -8.79 15.87
CA PHE A 85 3.34 -9.04 16.30
C PHE A 85 4.33 -8.86 15.17
N GLU A 86 5.46 -8.22 15.45
CA GLU A 86 6.57 -8.16 14.48
C GLU A 86 7.19 -9.55 14.35
N ILE A 87 7.41 -10.00 13.11
CA ILE A 87 8.25 -11.17 12.84
C ILE A 87 9.68 -10.78 13.16
N ASP A 88 10.30 -11.36 14.18
CA ASP A 88 11.61 -10.97 14.70
C ASP A 88 12.77 -11.54 13.89
N SER A 89 12.79 -12.87 13.76
CA SER A 89 13.92 -13.61 13.21
C SER A 89 13.45 -14.81 12.41
N VAL A 90 14.09 -14.99 11.25
CA VAL A 90 13.96 -16.22 10.46
C VAL A 90 14.95 -17.25 11.00
N LEU A 91 14.43 -18.37 11.47
CA LEU A 91 15.21 -19.45 12.09
C LEU A 91 15.82 -20.37 11.04
N ILE A 92 14.98 -20.82 10.10
CA ILE A 92 15.36 -21.65 8.96
C ILE A 92 14.55 -21.24 7.74
N SER A 93 15.11 -21.46 6.57
CA SER A 93 14.43 -21.16 5.31
C SER A 93 15.00 -21.98 4.16
N ASN A 94 14.12 -22.30 3.21
CA ASN A 94 14.49 -23.04 2.01
C ASN A 94 13.72 -22.47 0.82
N LYS A 95 14.40 -21.76 -0.07
CA LYS A 95 13.75 -21.15 -1.24
C LYS A 95 13.21 -22.21 -2.21
N LYS A 96 13.90 -23.35 -2.34
CA LYS A 96 13.50 -24.44 -3.25
C LYS A 96 12.20 -25.11 -2.78
N LYS A 97 12.06 -25.36 -1.49
CA LYS A 97 10.84 -25.91 -0.89
C LYS A 97 9.77 -24.85 -0.61
N ASP A 98 10.09 -23.57 -0.77
CA ASP A 98 9.21 -22.45 -0.47
C ASP A 98 8.70 -22.47 0.98
N ILE A 99 9.62 -22.63 1.95
CA ILE A 99 9.28 -22.68 3.39
C ILE A 99 10.19 -21.78 4.21
N VAL A 100 9.58 -21.08 5.17
CA VAL A 100 10.26 -20.30 6.21
C VAL A 100 9.68 -20.64 7.57
N LYS A 101 10.57 -20.84 8.55
CA LYS A 101 10.25 -20.89 9.97
C LYS A 101 10.78 -19.65 10.65
N PHE A 102 9.95 -18.97 11.42
CA PHE A 102 10.31 -17.71 12.06
C PHE A 102 9.74 -17.61 13.47
N ASN A 103 10.27 -16.67 14.24
CA ASN A 103 9.76 -16.28 15.55
C ASN A 103 9.21 -14.85 15.48
N ILE A 104 8.21 -14.57 16.32
CA ILE A 104 7.70 -13.23 16.56
C ILE A 104 8.32 -12.57 17.80
N LYS A 105 8.28 -11.23 17.86
CA LYS A 105 8.52 -10.49 19.10
C LYS A 105 7.29 -10.62 20.00
N ASN A 106 7.41 -11.40 21.08
CA ASN A 106 6.35 -11.66 22.05
C ASN A 106 6.74 -11.16 23.46
N PRO A 107 6.80 -9.84 23.69
CA PRO A 107 7.30 -9.28 24.95
C PRO A 107 6.44 -9.67 26.17
N ASP A 108 5.12 -9.77 25.97
CA ASP A 108 4.16 -10.13 27.02
C ASP A 108 4.11 -11.64 27.30
N LYS A 109 4.90 -12.45 26.57
CA LYS A 109 4.98 -13.91 26.71
C LYS A 109 3.62 -14.58 26.59
N LYS A 110 2.76 -14.07 25.69
CA LYS A 110 1.48 -14.68 25.35
C LYS A 110 1.68 -16.13 24.90
N ARG A 111 0.64 -16.94 25.12
CA ARG A 111 0.56 -18.33 24.65
C ARG A 111 -0.42 -18.40 23.50
N PHE A 112 -0.10 -19.24 22.53
CA PHE A 112 -0.87 -19.38 21.30
C PHE A 112 -1.36 -20.82 21.14
N ALA A 113 -2.56 -20.99 20.57
CA ALA A 113 -2.92 -22.25 19.95
C ALA A 113 -1.91 -22.55 18.81
N TYR A 114 -1.61 -23.82 18.59
CA TYR A 114 -0.64 -24.24 17.60
C TYR A 114 -1.01 -25.59 17.01
N LEU A 115 -0.53 -25.82 15.79
CA LEU A 115 -0.82 -27.05 15.07
C LEU A 115 0.32 -28.05 15.18
N ARG A 116 -0.04 -29.32 15.07
CA ARG A 116 0.88 -30.45 15.02
C ARG A 116 0.95 -30.98 13.60
N PHE A 117 2.04 -31.66 13.28
CA PHE A 117 2.17 -32.31 11.98
C PHE A 117 1.64 -33.74 12.02
N ALA A 118 1.02 -34.16 10.92
CA ALA A 118 0.56 -35.53 10.77
C ALA A 118 1.76 -36.48 10.71
N ASN A 119 1.63 -37.61 11.42
CA ASN A 119 2.61 -38.70 11.41
C ASN A 119 2.18 -39.88 10.52
N SER A 120 1.00 -39.77 9.87
CA SER A 120 0.43 -40.80 9.02
C SER A 120 0.92 -40.69 7.57
N GLU A 121 0.91 -41.82 6.87
CA GLU A 121 1.17 -41.83 5.43
C GLU A 121 -0.04 -41.28 4.68
N LEU A 122 0.16 -40.18 3.96
CA LEU A 122 -0.86 -39.54 3.13
C LEU A 122 -1.25 -40.43 1.95
N LYS A 123 -2.53 -40.48 1.60
CA LYS A 123 -3.07 -41.23 0.47
C LYS A 123 -3.97 -40.37 -0.40
N GLN A 124 -3.98 -40.69 -1.69
CA GLN A 124 -4.94 -40.10 -2.61
C GLN A 124 -6.37 -40.44 -2.15
N GLY A 125 -7.25 -39.45 -2.11
CA GLY A 125 -8.61 -39.57 -1.61
C GLY A 125 -8.80 -39.19 -0.14
N ASP A 126 -7.72 -39.02 0.64
CA ASP A 126 -7.83 -38.54 2.02
C ASP A 126 -8.47 -37.15 2.06
N LYS A 127 -9.34 -36.93 3.05
CA LYS A 127 -10.04 -35.66 3.25
C LYS A 127 -9.07 -34.62 3.79
N VAL A 128 -9.16 -33.40 3.27
CA VAL A 128 -8.32 -32.28 3.69
C VAL A 128 -9.14 -31.02 3.86
N TYR A 129 -8.66 -30.14 4.72
CA TYR A 129 -9.20 -28.81 4.93
C TYR A 129 -8.08 -27.78 4.79
N ASN A 130 -8.33 -26.72 4.03
CA ASN A 130 -7.48 -25.54 3.99
C ASN A 130 -8.13 -24.46 4.84
N VAL A 131 -7.46 -24.08 5.91
CA VAL A 131 -7.89 -22.98 6.79
C VAL A 131 -6.91 -21.85 6.56
N SER A 132 -7.40 -20.77 5.95
CA SER A 132 -6.55 -19.64 5.55
C SER A 132 -7.13 -18.33 6.05
N SER A 133 -6.32 -17.28 5.98
CA SER A 133 -6.77 -15.92 6.29
C SER A 133 -6.45 -14.99 5.12
N PRO A 134 -7.17 -15.12 3.99
CA PRO A 134 -7.02 -14.20 2.86
C PRO A 134 -7.45 -12.79 3.24
N VAL A 135 -6.85 -11.80 2.59
CA VAL A 135 -7.30 -10.40 2.46
C VAL A 135 -8.84 -10.31 2.46
N GLY A 136 -9.43 -9.56 3.38
CA GLY A 136 -10.87 -9.25 3.41
C GLY A 136 -11.83 -10.42 3.67
N LEU A 137 -11.30 -11.65 3.76
CA LEU A 137 -12.06 -12.87 4.01
C LEU A 137 -11.46 -13.63 5.19
N GLU A 138 -11.13 -12.90 6.26
CA GLU A 138 -10.50 -13.44 7.47
C GLU A 138 -11.17 -14.78 7.84
N GLN A 139 -10.36 -15.84 7.86
CA GLN A 139 -10.74 -17.19 8.30
C GLN A 139 -11.68 -17.97 7.35
N THR A 140 -11.32 -18.01 6.06
CA THR A 140 -11.96 -18.89 5.06
C THR A 140 -11.53 -20.34 5.25
N VAL A 141 -12.53 -21.24 5.24
CA VAL A 141 -12.33 -22.68 5.27
C VAL A 141 -12.80 -23.27 3.96
N SER A 142 -11.93 -24.05 3.32
CA SER A 142 -12.30 -24.83 2.14
C SER A 142 -12.00 -26.30 2.38
N ASP A 143 -12.89 -27.17 1.91
CA ASP A 143 -12.73 -28.62 2.05
C ASP A 143 -12.39 -29.26 0.70
N GLY A 144 -11.70 -30.39 0.76
CA GLY A 144 -11.31 -31.12 -0.43
C GLY A 144 -10.77 -32.49 -0.12
N ILE A 145 -10.08 -33.07 -1.10
CA ILE A 145 -9.32 -34.31 -0.95
C ILE A 145 -7.91 -34.16 -1.51
N ILE A 146 -7.02 -35.05 -1.10
CA ILE A 146 -5.74 -35.26 -1.80
C ILE A 146 -6.04 -35.85 -3.19
N SER A 147 -5.90 -35.02 -4.22
CA SER A 147 -6.10 -35.42 -5.61
C SER A 147 -4.92 -36.20 -6.17
N ALA A 148 -3.70 -35.88 -5.75
CA ALA A 148 -2.49 -36.59 -6.14
C ALA A 148 -1.34 -36.24 -5.19
N LEU A 149 -0.46 -37.20 -4.96
CA LEU A 149 0.86 -36.95 -4.38
C LEU A 149 1.88 -36.88 -5.50
N ARG A 150 2.71 -35.85 -5.51
CA ARG A 150 3.69 -35.62 -6.56
C ARG A 150 5.04 -35.26 -5.93
N SER A 151 6.09 -35.40 -6.72
CA SER A 151 7.41 -34.87 -6.38
C SER A 151 7.92 -34.10 -7.59
N ASP A 152 8.40 -32.88 -7.37
CA ASP A 152 9.00 -32.08 -8.42
C ASP A 152 10.28 -31.37 -7.93
N SER A 153 10.75 -30.37 -8.68
CA SER A 153 11.92 -29.59 -8.32
C SER A 153 11.77 -28.83 -6.99
N HIS A 154 10.58 -28.70 -6.41
CA HIS A 154 10.32 -28.04 -5.13
C HIS A 154 10.20 -29.04 -3.97
N GLY A 155 10.30 -30.34 -4.23
CA GLY A 155 10.17 -31.41 -3.24
C GLY A 155 8.87 -32.19 -3.39
N ASP A 156 8.44 -32.82 -2.31
CA ASP A 156 7.16 -33.55 -2.27
C ASP A 156 6.01 -32.55 -2.10
N ILE A 157 5.06 -32.59 -3.03
CA ILE A 157 3.91 -31.70 -3.08
C ILE A 157 2.62 -32.50 -3.03
N VAL A 158 1.61 -31.94 -2.36
CA VAL A 158 0.27 -32.46 -2.25
C VAL A 158 -0.62 -31.66 -3.18
N GLN A 159 -1.20 -32.29 -4.20
CA GLN A 159 -2.25 -31.68 -5.00
C GLN A 159 -3.60 -31.92 -4.32
N ILE A 160 -4.38 -30.87 -4.12
CA ILE A 160 -5.68 -30.94 -3.46
C ILE A 160 -6.80 -30.38 -4.34
N THR A 161 -8.04 -30.75 -4.03
CA THR A 161 -9.22 -30.11 -4.64
C THR A 161 -9.71 -28.91 -3.85
N ALA A 162 -9.29 -28.74 -2.59
CA ALA A 162 -9.71 -27.62 -1.76
C ALA A 162 -9.22 -26.30 -2.39
N PRO A 163 -10.11 -25.33 -2.67
CA PRO A 163 -9.73 -24.03 -3.21
C PRO A 163 -8.67 -23.31 -2.38
N ILE A 164 -7.68 -22.72 -3.06
CA ILE A 164 -6.69 -21.79 -2.51
C ILE A 164 -6.86 -20.46 -3.26
N SER A 165 -7.09 -19.38 -2.52
CA SER A 165 -7.24 -18.02 -3.05
C SER A 165 -5.94 -17.21 -2.88
N PRO A 166 -5.78 -16.06 -3.55
CA PRO A 166 -4.73 -15.10 -3.21
C PRO A 166 -4.71 -14.79 -1.70
N GLY A 167 -3.54 -14.67 -1.08
CA GLY A 167 -3.38 -14.48 0.37
C GLY A 167 -3.39 -15.77 1.20
N SER A 168 -3.87 -16.91 0.66
CA SER A 168 -3.80 -18.20 1.36
C SER A 168 -2.42 -18.87 1.34
N SER A 169 -1.44 -18.35 0.57
CA SER A 169 -0.06 -18.88 0.55
C SER A 169 0.53 -18.93 1.95
N GLY A 170 0.97 -20.11 2.39
CA GLY A 170 1.54 -20.34 3.71
C GLY A 170 0.55 -20.86 4.74
N SER A 171 -0.74 -20.98 4.41
CA SER A 171 -1.75 -21.56 5.29
C SER A 171 -1.53 -23.05 5.56
N ALA A 172 -2.09 -23.53 6.67
CA ALA A 172 -2.07 -24.95 6.99
C ALA A 172 -3.12 -25.71 6.17
N ILE A 173 -2.69 -26.80 5.54
CA ILE A 173 -3.59 -27.84 5.04
C ILE A 173 -3.59 -28.97 6.07
N VAL A 174 -4.75 -29.25 6.64
CA VAL A 174 -4.93 -30.21 7.74
C VAL A 174 -5.77 -31.41 7.33
N ASP A 175 -5.56 -32.54 7.99
CA ASP A 175 -6.36 -33.76 7.85
C ASP A 175 -7.64 -33.72 8.71
N GLU A 176 -8.35 -34.84 8.79
CA GLU A 176 -9.56 -35.00 9.62
C GLU A 176 -9.31 -35.03 11.14
N ASN A 177 -8.06 -34.97 11.58
CA ASN A 177 -7.68 -34.85 12.99
C ASN A 177 -7.23 -33.42 13.35
N GLY A 178 -7.11 -32.52 12.35
CA GLY A 178 -6.52 -31.19 12.54
C GLY A 178 -4.99 -31.18 12.47
N ASP A 179 -4.37 -32.30 12.07
CA ASP A 179 -2.91 -32.38 11.94
C ASP A 179 -2.48 -31.87 10.55
N VAL A 180 -1.45 -31.03 10.52
CA VAL A 180 -0.91 -30.42 9.30
C VAL A 180 -0.23 -31.48 8.44
N ILE A 181 -0.66 -31.55 7.18
CA ILE A 181 -0.08 -32.45 6.17
C ILE A 181 0.79 -31.69 5.14
N ALA A 182 0.49 -30.41 4.93
CA ALA A 182 1.14 -29.56 3.95
C ALA A 182 0.95 -28.08 4.27
N VAL A 183 1.83 -27.26 3.70
CA VAL A 183 1.72 -25.79 3.70
C VAL A 183 1.25 -25.36 2.32
N ALA A 184 0.11 -24.68 2.24
CA ALA A 184 -0.44 -24.19 0.98
C ALA A 184 0.57 -23.31 0.25
N THR A 185 0.67 -23.44 -1.07
CA THR A 185 1.53 -22.60 -1.91
C THR A 185 0.81 -22.26 -3.21
N PHE A 186 0.87 -21.00 -3.62
CA PHE A 186 0.26 -20.56 -4.87
C PHE A 186 1.18 -20.88 -6.05
N LEU A 187 1.00 -22.04 -6.66
CA LEU A 187 1.66 -22.41 -7.92
C LEU A 187 0.69 -22.20 -9.08
N HIS A 188 0.76 -21.05 -9.75
CA HIS A 188 0.01 -20.82 -10.98
C HIS A 188 0.57 -21.72 -12.10
N ARG A 189 0.01 -22.92 -12.24
CA ARG A 189 0.22 -23.81 -13.39
C ARG A 189 -1.09 -23.87 -14.15
N GLY A 190 -1.10 -23.32 -15.36
CA GLY A 190 -2.31 -23.21 -16.19
C GLY A 190 -3.20 -24.45 -16.12
N GLY A 191 -4.45 -24.25 -15.73
CA GLY A 191 -5.43 -25.31 -15.48
C GLY A 191 -6.44 -24.87 -14.41
N GLN A 192 -7.73 -25.08 -14.63
CA GLN A 192 -8.76 -24.79 -13.63
C GLN A 192 -8.66 -25.79 -12.46
N ASN A 193 -8.79 -25.29 -11.22
CA ASN A 193 -8.83 -26.08 -9.98
C ASN A 193 -7.57 -26.91 -9.66
N LEU A 194 -6.38 -26.41 -9.99
CA LEU A 194 -5.11 -27.01 -9.55
C LEU A 194 -4.59 -26.27 -8.31
N ASN A 195 -4.79 -26.89 -7.12
CA ASN A 195 -4.31 -26.36 -5.85
C ASN A 195 -3.20 -27.25 -5.29
N PHE A 196 -2.16 -26.65 -4.72
CA PHE A 196 -0.96 -27.36 -4.25
C PHE A 196 -0.54 -26.91 -2.86
N GLY A 197 0.06 -27.85 -2.11
CA GLY A 197 0.76 -27.57 -0.87
C GLY A 197 2.10 -28.31 -0.82
N VAL A 198 3.09 -27.72 -0.17
CA VAL A 198 4.37 -28.36 0.11
C VAL A 198 4.18 -29.32 1.27
N LYS A 199 4.45 -30.61 1.07
CA LYS A 199 4.30 -31.62 2.13
C LYS A 199 5.19 -31.26 3.31
N MET A 200 4.63 -31.31 4.52
CA MET A 200 5.34 -30.94 5.74
C MET A 200 5.14 -31.96 6.85
N SER A 201 6.22 -32.23 7.59
CA SER A 201 6.25 -33.06 8.79
C SER A 201 7.40 -32.63 9.70
N ASP A 202 7.41 -33.09 10.94
CA ASP A 202 8.53 -32.85 11.87
C ASP A 202 9.87 -33.31 11.28
N GLU A 203 9.88 -34.45 10.60
CA GLU A 203 11.07 -35.01 9.94
C GLU A 203 11.54 -34.11 8.79
N ILE A 204 10.62 -33.66 7.93
CA ILE A 204 10.93 -32.76 6.82
C ILE A 204 11.49 -31.44 7.36
N LEU A 205 10.87 -30.88 8.41
CA LEU A 205 11.27 -29.62 9.02
C LEU A 205 12.66 -29.73 9.66
N ALA A 206 12.95 -30.84 10.35
CA ALA A 206 14.26 -31.11 10.95
C ALA A 206 15.40 -31.26 9.93
N LEU A 207 15.08 -31.63 8.69
CA LEU A 207 16.05 -31.72 7.59
C LEU A 207 16.39 -30.35 6.97
N ILE A 208 15.57 -29.32 7.19
CA ILE A 208 15.85 -27.96 6.72
C ILE A 208 16.82 -27.30 7.70
N LYS A 209 18.11 -27.30 7.33
CA LYS A 209 19.19 -26.70 8.14
C LYS A 209 19.72 -25.38 7.60
N ASP A 210 19.32 -25.03 6.38
CA ASP A 210 19.75 -23.76 5.77
C ASP A 210 18.87 -22.60 6.26
N ASN A 211 19.44 -21.41 6.18
CA ASN A 211 18.73 -20.16 6.29
C ASN A 211 19.11 -19.28 5.09
N GLU A 212 18.65 -19.68 3.90
CA GLU A 212 18.89 -18.95 2.67
C GLU A 212 18.32 -17.53 2.69
N PHE A 213 17.18 -17.34 3.37
CA PHE A 213 16.51 -16.06 3.52
C PHE A 213 17.44 -15.05 4.19
N SER A 214 17.97 -15.34 5.38
CA SER A 214 18.87 -14.41 6.05
C SER A 214 20.17 -14.16 5.28
N LYS A 215 20.61 -15.11 4.45
CA LYS A 215 21.78 -14.92 3.56
C LYS A 215 21.47 -14.00 2.38
N LYS A 216 20.30 -14.13 1.76
CA LYS A 216 19.89 -13.39 0.56
C LYS A 216 19.23 -12.05 0.88
N ASN A 217 18.64 -11.93 2.06
CA ASN A 217 17.93 -10.76 2.54
C ASN A 217 18.52 -10.28 3.88
N PRO A 218 19.78 -9.81 3.90
CA PRO A 218 20.44 -9.38 5.13
C PRO A 218 19.83 -8.10 5.73
N LYS A 219 18.94 -7.40 5.00
CA LYS A 219 18.29 -6.15 5.46
C LYS A 219 17.07 -6.39 6.37
N PHE A 220 16.50 -7.59 6.37
CA PHE A 220 15.30 -7.91 7.16
C PHE A 220 15.51 -7.61 8.66
N ASN A 221 14.69 -6.70 9.20
CA ASN A 221 14.77 -6.16 10.57
C ASN A 221 16.16 -5.62 10.98
N LYS A 222 16.96 -5.13 10.02
CA LYS A 222 18.27 -4.53 10.30
C LYS A 222 18.31 -3.01 10.19
N LYS A 223 17.25 -2.37 9.70
CA LYS A 223 17.16 -0.90 9.68
C LYS A 223 17.13 -0.31 11.10
N ALA A 224 17.73 0.85 11.26
CA ALA A 224 17.85 1.52 12.57
C ALA A 224 16.54 2.23 12.92
N ASP A 225 15.83 1.73 13.94
CA ASP A 225 14.55 2.27 14.41
C ASP A 225 13.61 2.65 13.24
N PHE A 226 13.27 1.63 12.45
CA PHE A 226 12.44 1.77 11.25
C PHE A 226 10.95 1.70 11.62
N VAL A 227 10.35 2.87 11.70
CA VAL A 227 8.95 3.05 12.10
C VAL A 227 8.09 3.16 10.86
N ILE A 228 7.20 2.19 10.68
CA ILE A 228 6.21 2.22 9.60
C ILE A 228 5.04 3.07 10.08
N VAL A 229 4.66 4.07 9.30
CA VAL A 229 3.58 5.02 9.67
C VAL A 229 2.44 5.02 8.66
N ASN A 230 2.74 4.93 7.36
CA ASN A 230 1.78 4.84 6.26
C ASN A 230 0.58 5.81 6.38
N VAL A 231 0.89 7.09 6.55
CA VAL A 231 -0.10 8.17 6.63
C VAL A 231 -0.16 8.98 5.32
N PRO A 232 -1.37 9.34 4.82
CA PRO A 232 -1.51 10.22 3.67
C PRO A 232 -1.15 11.68 4.04
N ALA A 233 -0.79 12.49 3.04
CA ALA A 233 -0.66 13.93 3.25
C ALA A 233 -2.03 14.59 3.42
N SER A 234 -2.15 15.54 4.35
CA SER A 234 -3.41 16.20 4.71
C SER A 234 -4.04 17.01 3.56
N ASN A 235 -3.24 17.41 2.58
CA ASN A 235 -3.67 18.18 1.41
C ASN A 235 -3.44 17.46 0.07
N ALA A 236 -3.02 16.20 0.09
CA ALA A 236 -2.79 15.40 -1.12
C ALA A 236 -2.79 13.89 -0.75
N PRO A 237 -3.96 13.25 -0.64
CA PRO A 237 -4.07 11.89 -0.08
C PRO A 237 -3.33 10.82 -0.88
N HIS A 238 -3.09 11.07 -2.16
CA HIS A 238 -2.31 10.22 -3.08
C HIS A 238 -0.78 10.30 -2.85
N VAL A 239 -0.32 11.14 -1.92
CA VAL A 239 1.06 11.19 -1.42
C VAL A 239 1.08 10.60 -0.02
N ARG A 240 1.95 9.64 0.23
CA ARG A 240 2.00 8.94 1.51
C ARG A 240 3.39 8.99 2.12
N LEU A 241 3.43 9.19 3.43
CA LEU A 241 4.61 8.95 4.25
C LEU A 241 4.53 7.50 4.71
N ASN A 242 5.35 6.65 4.14
CA ASN A 242 5.32 5.20 4.37
C ASN A 242 6.01 4.83 5.68
N ALA A 243 7.22 5.36 5.89
CA ALA A 243 8.03 5.07 7.06
C ALA A 243 9.02 6.20 7.39
N ILE A 244 9.53 6.17 8.62
CA ILE A 244 10.64 7.00 9.07
C ILE A 244 11.73 6.10 9.65
N GLU A 245 12.98 6.33 9.23
CA GLU A 245 14.16 5.65 9.78
C GLU A 245 15.02 6.66 10.52
N PHE A 246 15.31 6.37 11.79
CA PHE A 246 16.15 7.20 12.63
C PHE A 246 17.55 6.60 12.75
N LYS A 247 18.43 7.00 11.85
CA LYS A 247 19.83 6.57 11.84
C LYS A 247 20.67 7.44 12.77
N PRO A 248 21.84 6.94 13.23
CA PRO A 248 22.76 7.73 14.04
C PRO A 248 23.24 9.03 13.38
N ASP A 249 23.28 9.05 12.04
CA ASP A 249 23.82 10.13 11.20
C ASP A 249 22.76 10.92 10.43
N ALA A 250 21.53 10.40 10.28
CA ALA A 250 20.44 11.07 9.58
C ALA A 250 19.06 10.57 10.02
N THR A 251 18.02 11.35 9.75
CA THR A 251 16.62 10.89 9.80
C THR A 251 16.09 10.83 8.37
N ILE A 252 15.49 9.71 7.96
CA ILE A 252 15.02 9.51 6.59
C ILE A 252 13.50 9.29 6.61
N ALA A 253 12.76 10.15 5.91
CA ALA A 253 11.35 9.90 5.61
C ALA A 253 11.26 9.20 4.25
N TYR A 254 10.54 8.08 4.20
CA TYR A 254 10.28 7.30 3.00
C TYR A 254 8.85 7.56 2.56
N LEU A 255 8.67 7.93 1.30
CA LEU A 255 7.39 8.38 0.77
C LEU A 255 7.04 7.68 -0.53
N SER A 256 5.76 7.72 -0.88
CA SER A 256 5.23 7.31 -2.17
C SER A 256 4.29 8.36 -2.75
N TYR A 257 4.20 8.40 -4.07
CA TYR A 257 3.23 9.21 -4.81
C TYR A 257 2.55 8.32 -5.85
N SER A 258 1.22 8.25 -5.80
CA SER A 258 0.38 7.53 -6.76
C SER A 258 -0.31 8.52 -7.70
N ASN A 259 -0.12 8.38 -9.01
CA ASN A 259 -0.78 9.26 -9.96
C ASN A 259 -2.22 8.81 -10.22
N LEU A 260 -3.14 9.40 -9.45
CA LEU A 260 -4.59 9.22 -9.55
C LEU A 260 -5.31 10.50 -10.00
N ASP A 261 -4.59 11.38 -10.72
CA ASP A 261 -5.14 12.63 -11.25
C ASP A 261 -4.95 12.66 -12.77
N MET A 262 -6.04 12.43 -13.51
CA MET A 262 -6.01 12.43 -14.98
C MET A 262 -5.62 13.78 -15.57
N THR A 263 -5.80 14.88 -14.81
CA THR A 263 -5.41 16.23 -15.26
C THR A 263 -3.89 16.42 -15.22
N ARG A 264 -3.16 15.58 -14.48
CA ARG A 264 -1.70 15.59 -14.34
C ARG A 264 -1.09 14.33 -14.94
N ASN A 265 -1.11 14.19 -16.27
CA ASN A 265 -0.58 13.00 -16.96
C ASN A 265 0.47 13.33 -18.06
N PRO A 266 1.75 12.93 -17.90
CA PRO A 266 2.30 12.37 -16.66
C PRO A 266 2.39 13.43 -15.57
N ALA A 267 2.31 13.01 -14.31
CA ALA A 267 2.56 13.89 -13.19
C ALA A 267 4.06 14.13 -13.05
N GLN A 268 4.42 15.32 -12.59
CA GLN A 268 5.79 15.68 -12.29
C GLN A 268 5.93 15.99 -10.80
N VAL A 269 6.90 15.37 -10.16
CA VAL A 269 7.22 15.61 -8.74
C VAL A 269 8.66 16.10 -8.66
N SER A 270 8.85 17.34 -8.22
CA SER A 270 10.16 17.98 -8.10
C SER A 270 10.35 18.61 -6.73
N PHE A 271 11.60 18.72 -6.26
CA PHE A 271 11.93 19.34 -4.97
C PHE A 271 13.04 20.36 -5.12
N GLN A 272 12.86 21.54 -4.51
CA GLN A 272 13.92 22.53 -4.41
C GLN A 272 14.78 22.27 -3.16
N THR A 273 16.06 21.99 -3.36
CA THR A 273 17.00 21.69 -2.26
C THR A 273 18.06 22.76 -2.03
N GLU A 274 18.18 23.75 -2.94
CA GLU A 274 19.21 24.80 -2.85
C GLU A 274 18.97 25.78 -1.69
N ASP A 275 17.74 26.29 -1.57
CA ASP A 275 17.34 27.17 -0.48
C ASP A 275 16.62 26.36 0.61
N LYS A 276 17.35 26.03 1.67
CA LYS A 276 16.81 25.27 2.81
C LYS A 276 15.60 25.96 3.46
N THR A 277 15.51 27.29 3.39
CA THR A 277 14.40 28.05 3.98
C THR A 277 13.11 27.95 3.16
N LYS A 278 13.22 27.45 1.93
CA LYS A 278 12.12 27.18 0.99
C LYS A 278 11.98 25.67 0.69
N SER A 279 12.56 24.83 1.54
CA SER A 279 12.50 23.37 1.41
C SER A 279 11.48 22.78 2.39
N TYR A 280 11.50 21.46 2.56
CA TYR A 280 10.72 20.79 3.60
C TYR A 280 11.42 20.82 4.95
N ALA A 281 10.65 20.73 6.02
CA ALA A 281 11.17 20.42 7.34
C ALA A 281 10.39 19.32 8.03
N LEU A 282 11.12 18.56 8.82
CA LEU A 282 10.60 17.66 9.83
C LEU A 282 10.55 18.40 11.16
N ILE A 283 9.41 18.36 11.83
CA ILE A 283 9.15 19.08 13.08
C ILE A 283 8.80 18.08 14.17
N ASP A 284 9.62 18.05 15.21
CA ASP A 284 9.32 17.43 16.50
C ASP A 284 8.41 18.38 17.28
N VAL A 285 7.12 18.09 17.25
CA VAL A 285 6.05 18.97 17.73
C VAL A 285 6.15 19.16 19.25
N ALA A 286 6.38 18.07 19.97
CA ALA A 286 6.41 18.08 21.43
C ALA A 286 7.58 18.92 21.98
N ASN A 287 8.71 18.93 21.29
CA ASN A 287 9.91 19.65 21.72
C ASN A 287 10.17 20.96 20.96
N ASP A 288 9.28 21.36 20.04
CA ASP A 288 9.42 22.52 19.17
C ASP A 288 10.78 22.57 18.44
N LYS A 289 11.21 21.42 17.89
CA LYS A 289 12.47 21.31 17.13
C LYS A 289 12.20 21.12 15.65
N ASN A 290 12.90 21.91 14.85
CA ASN A 290 12.75 21.94 13.41
C ASN A 290 14.04 21.50 12.73
N TYR A 291 13.90 20.55 11.80
CA TYR A 291 14.98 19.93 11.06
C TYR A 291 14.75 20.16 9.56
N ALA A 292 15.48 21.13 8.98
CA ALA A 292 15.39 21.41 7.54
C ALA A 292 15.91 20.24 6.71
N MET A 293 15.25 19.96 5.59
CA MET A 293 15.66 18.92 4.65
C MET A 293 17.07 19.21 4.13
N THR A 294 17.87 18.16 4.04
CA THR A 294 19.28 18.22 3.61
C THR A 294 19.47 17.69 2.21
N SER A 295 18.69 16.67 1.83
CA SER A 295 18.67 16.13 0.48
C SER A 295 17.37 15.39 0.24
N PHE A 296 17.11 15.18 -1.04
CA PHE A 296 16.04 14.37 -1.57
C PHE A 296 16.69 13.34 -2.50
N SER A 297 16.12 12.13 -2.58
CA SER A 297 16.55 11.17 -3.59
C SER A 297 15.44 10.19 -3.94
N THR A 298 15.54 9.67 -5.15
CA THR A 298 14.67 8.64 -5.69
C THR A 298 15.41 7.31 -5.67
N ALA A 299 14.71 6.19 -5.83
CA ALA A 299 15.37 4.88 -5.93
C ALA A 299 16.28 4.78 -7.18
N ASP A 300 15.93 5.52 -8.25
CA ASP A 300 16.36 5.20 -9.61
C ASP A 300 17.06 6.35 -10.37
N HIS A 301 17.02 7.60 -9.87
CA HIS A 301 17.52 8.76 -10.63
C HIS A 301 18.24 9.81 -9.75
N GLU A 302 19.33 10.36 -10.30
CA GLU A 302 19.97 11.61 -9.84
C GLU A 302 19.19 12.86 -10.27
N ASP A 303 18.15 12.70 -11.10
CA ASP A 303 17.34 13.79 -11.65
C ASP A 303 16.44 14.43 -10.58
N GLU A 304 16.36 15.76 -10.60
CA GLU A 304 15.58 16.56 -9.64
C GLU A 304 14.06 16.48 -9.83
N THR A 305 13.59 15.83 -10.91
CA THR A 305 12.17 15.71 -11.27
C THR A 305 11.79 14.27 -11.62
N LEU A 306 10.79 13.75 -10.90
CA LEU A 306 10.17 12.45 -11.13
C LEU A 306 9.02 12.58 -12.13
N ILE A 307 9.01 11.75 -13.17
CA ILE A 307 7.90 11.61 -14.10
C ILE A 307 7.09 10.38 -13.71
N VAL A 308 5.81 10.58 -13.40
CA VAL A 308 4.92 9.51 -12.91
C VAL A 308 3.74 9.36 -13.88
N PRO A 309 3.72 8.29 -14.70
CA PRO A 309 2.59 8.01 -15.58
C PRO A 309 1.28 7.88 -14.80
N LEU A 310 0.16 8.17 -15.45
CA LEU A 310 -1.17 7.87 -14.89
C LEU A 310 -1.28 6.38 -14.55
N ALA A 311 -1.97 6.08 -13.45
CA ALA A 311 -2.13 4.71 -12.95
C ALA A 311 -0.80 4.04 -12.56
N SER A 312 0.17 4.83 -12.09
CA SER A 312 1.46 4.34 -11.60
C SER A 312 1.80 5.01 -10.26
N THR A 313 2.66 4.35 -9.49
CA THR A 313 3.19 4.87 -8.23
C THR A 313 4.71 4.97 -8.30
N THR A 314 5.28 5.95 -7.61
CA THR A 314 6.74 6.09 -7.43
C THR A 314 7.07 6.21 -5.95
N GLN A 315 8.32 5.93 -5.60
CA GLN A 315 8.84 6.01 -4.24
C GLN A 315 10.08 6.91 -4.18
N PHE A 316 10.19 7.67 -3.08
CA PHE A 316 11.29 8.60 -2.87
C PHE A 316 11.55 8.80 -1.39
N ARG A 317 12.66 9.46 -1.07
CA ARG A 317 13.06 9.74 0.32
C ARG A 317 13.51 11.17 0.52
N MET A 318 13.14 11.72 1.66
CA MET A 318 13.63 13.00 2.18
C MET A 318 14.59 12.73 3.34
N VAL A 319 15.73 13.40 3.33
CA VAL A 319 16.78 13.22 4.35
C VAL A 319 16.89 14.47 5.21
N PHE A 320 16.85 14.27 6.51
CA PHE A 320 16.95 15.30 7.54
C PHE A 320 18.14 15.01 8.47
N PRO A 321 18.61 16.00 9.26
CA PRO A 321 19.58 15.76 10.32
C PRO A 321 19.11 14.68 11.32
N ALA A 322 20.09 14.01 11.95
CA ALA A 322 19.81 12.96 12.92
C ALA A 322 19.05 13.47 14.16
N ILE A 323 17.97 12.78 14.53
CA ILE A 323 17.28 12.97 15.81
C ILE A 323 17.81 11.91 16.79
N ARG A 324 18.82 12.27 17.59
CA ARG A 324 19.56 11.30 18.43
C ARG A 324 18.80 10.77 19.65
N ASN A 325 17.84 11.54 20.18
CA ASN A 325 17.02 11.17 21.34
C ASN A 325 15.57 10.98 20.91
N ASN A 326 15.36 10.11 19.94
CA ASN A 326 14.05 9.90 19.31
C ASN A 326 13.12 8.97 20.11
N ALA A 327 13.58 8.36 21.21
CA ALA A 327 12.79 7.41 22.00
C ALA A 327 11.54 8.07 22.62
N ASP A 328 11.65 9.34 23.02
CA ASP A 328 10.56 10.14 23.60
C ASP A 328 9.77 10.92 22.54
N LEU A 329 10.08 10.70 21.24
CA LEU A 329 9.40 11.37 20.14
C LEU A 329 7.98 10.81 20.01
N THR A 330 6.97 11.65 20.31
CA THR A 330 5.57 11.28 20.23
C THR A 330 4.98 11.62 18.87
N ASP A 331 5.15 12.86 18.42
CA ASP A 331 4.47 13.40 17.24
C ASP A 331 5.44 14.11 16.31
N LEU A 332 5.22 13.94 15.02
CA LEU A 332 5.98 14.59 13.96
C LEU A 332 5.06 15.29 12.96
N GLU A 333 5.61 16.36 12.38
CA GLU A 333 5.09 16.92 11.13
C GLU A 333 6.19 16.94 10.07
N ILE A 334 5.80 16.82 8.80
CA ILE A 334 6.67 17.08 7.65
C ILE A 334 5.93 18.05 6.73
N LYS A 335 6.45 19.26 6.56
CA LYS A 335 5.77 20.30 5.75
C LYS A 335 6.75 21.27 5.08
N PRO A 336 6.33 21.99 4.02
CA PRO A 336 7.14 23.02 3.39
C PRO A 336 7.40 24.19 4.33
N GLN A 337 8.54 24.88 4.14
CA GLN A 337 8.95 26.07 4.88
C GLN A 337 8.84 27.34 4.02
N GLY A 338 8.68 28.48 4.70
CA GLY A 338 8.67 29.79 4.03
C GLY A 338 7.46 29.96 3.12
N ASP A 339 7.72 30.33 1.87
CA ASP A 339 6.74 30.48 0.78
C ASP A 339 6.58 29.22 -0.08
N ALA A 340 7.24 28.12 0.29
CA ALA A 340 7.14 26.87 -0.45
C ALA A 340 5.74 26.26 -0.37
N VAL A 341 5.27 25.73 -1.51
CA VAL A 341 4.00 25.00 -1.63
C VAL A 341 4.32 23.53 -1.78
N GLY A 342 3.54 22.66 -1.14
CA GLY A 342 3.78 21.23 -1.16
C GLY A 342 2.87 20.47 -0.22
N TRP A 343 3.19 19.20 -0.01
CA TRP A 343 2.41 18.27 0.79
C TRP A 343 2.69 18.45 2.27
N LYS A 344 1.68 18.18 3.11
CA LYS A 344 1.81 18.31 4.56
C LYS A 344 1.45 16.98 5.21
N PHE A 345 2.33 16.52 6.08
CA PHE A 345 2.06 15.40 6.97
C PHE A 345 1.96 16.01 8.37
N GLU A 346 0.74 16.03 8.91
CA GLU A 346 0.42 16.67 10.18
C GLU A 346 -0.13 15.61 11.14
N GLY A 347 0.23 15.67 12.42
CA GLY A 347 -0.25 14.71 13.41
C GLY A 347 0.28 13.28 13.23
N VAL A 348 1.52 13.11 12.74
CA VAL A 348 2.13 11.78 12.60
C VAL A 348 2.54 11.26 13.97
N ASN A 349 1.73 10.39 14.57
CA ASN A 349 1.98 9.82 15.89
C ASN A 349 2.99 8.66 15.83
N ILE A 350 4.25 8.97 16.14
CA ILE A 350 5.38 8.03 16.18
C ILE A 350 5.30 7.10 17.38
N ALA A 351 4.79 7.56 18.52
CA ALA A 351 4.63 6.71 19.70
C ALA A 351 3.66 5.56 19.41
N ASP A 352 2.51 5.86 18.81
CA ASP A 352 1.51 4.85 18.43
C ASP A 352 2.05 3.95 17.33
N ALA A 353 2.70 4.50 16.29
CA ALA A 353 3.30 3.70 15.23
C ALA A 353 4.37 2.70 15.74
N ARG A 354 5.07 3.03 16.82
CA ARG A 354 6.00 2.11 17.51
C ARG A 354 5.29 1.11 18.42
N ALA A 355 4.27 1.57 19.14
CA ALA A 355 3.61 0.79 20.19
C ALA A 355 2.58 -0.20 19.64
N ALA A 356 1.79 0.25 18.67
CA ALA A 356 0.55 -0.44 18.34
C ALA A 356 0.78 -1.63 17.41
N LEU A 357 1.82 -1.63 16.54
CA LEU A 357 1.83 -2.49 15.33
C LEU A 357 0.50 -2.47 14.54
N HIS A 358 -0.42 -1.57 14.92
CA HIS A 358 -1.80 -1.56 14.51
C HIS A 358 -1.86 -0.88 13.19
N TYR A 359 -1.92 -1.73 12.19
CA TYR A 359 -1.92 -1.30 10.83
C TYR A 359 -3.37 -1.30 10.37
N ASP A 360 -3.85 -0.14 9.94
CA ASP A 360 -5.16 -0.07 9.31
C ASP A 360 -5.15 -0.93 8.03
N MET A 361 -5.87 -2.04 8.07
CA MET A 361 -5.80 -3.07 7.04
C MET A 361 -6.42 -2.61 5.73
N GLU A 362 -7.45 -1.76 5.79
CA GLU A 362 -8.00 -1.11 4.60
C GLU A 362 -6.92 -0.23 3.94
N THR A 363 -6.21 0.56 4.74
CA THR A 363 -5.03 1.31 4.28
C THR A 363 -3.94 0.39 3.71
N TYR A 364 -3.68 -0.79 4.31
CA TYR A 364 -2.70 -1.74 3.78
C TYR A 364 -3.05 -2.19 2.38
N GLN A 365 -4.30 -2.65 2.19
CA GLN A 365 -4.79 -3.16 0.92
C GLN A 365 -4.76 -2.09 -0.16
N LYS A 366 -5.24 -0.88 0.16
CA LYS A 366 -5.23 0.26 -0.76
C LYS A 366 -3.80 0.61 -1.20
N ASN A 367 -2.87 0.66 -0.26
CA ASN A 367 -1.46 0.90 -0.54
C ASN A 367 -0.83 -0.24 -1.34
N TYR A 368 -1.19 -1.48 -1.04
CA TYR A 368 -0.69 -2.63 -1.77
C TYR A 368 -1.19 -2.61 -3.22
N ALA A 369 -2.44 -2.21 -3.46
CA ALA A 369 -2.96 -1.99 -4.81
C ALA A 369 -2.17 -0.90 -5.56
N TYR A 370 -1.80 0.21 -4.90
CA TYR A 370 -0.89 1.22 -5.49
C TYR A 370 0.50 0.66 -5.81
N VAL A 371 1.03 -0.24 -4.97
CA VAL A 371 2.30 -0.91 -5.28
C VAL A 371 2.14 -1.83 -6.49
N MET A 372 1.03 -2.56 -6.64
CA MET A 372 0.77 -3.37 -7.83
C MET A 372 0.69 -2.51 -9.10
N MET A 373 0.15 -1.29 -9.00
CA MET A 373 0.18 -0.31 -10.09
C MET A 373 1.61 0.08 -10.50
N ARG A 374 2.53 0.27 -9.53
CA ARG A 374 3.96 0.50 -9.81
C ARG A 374 4.60 -0.69 -10.54
N GLU A 375 4.28 -1.91 -10.13
CA GLU A 375 4.81 -3.12 -10.78
C GLU A 375 4.21 -3.36 -12.17
N GLY A 376 3.20 -2.59 -12.57
CA GLY A 376 2.48 -2.76 -13.84
C GLY A 376 1.42 -3.86 -13.81
N GLU A 377 1.17 -4.46 -12.65
CA GLU A 377 0.18 -5.51 -12.42
C GLU A 377 -1.22 -4.89 -12.23
N LEU A 378 -1.69 -4.17 -13.25
CA LEU A 378 -2.92 -3.38 -13.19
C LEU A 378 -4.18 -4.22 -12.95
N ASP A 379 -4.23 -5.43 -13.50
CA ASP A 379 -5.36 -6.35 -13.29
C ASP A 379 -5.43 -6.78 -11.82
N TYR A 380 -4.27 -7.07 -11.21
CA TYR A 380 -4.23 -7.43 -9.79
C TYR A 380 -4.53 -6.24 -8.87
N ALA A 381 -4.09 -5.04 -9.25
CA ALA A 381 -4.51 -3.81 -8.57
C ALA A 381 -6.04 -3.63 -8.60
N GLN A 382 -6.70 -3.90 -9.74
CA GLN A 382 -8.16 -3.86 -9.83
C GLN A 382 -8.84 -4.90 -8.95
N GLU A 383 -8.31 -6.12 -8.87
CA GLU A 383 -8.83 -7.16 -7.98
C GLU A 383 -8.80 -6.70 -6.51
N LEU A 384 -7.69 -6.09 -6.09
CA LEU A 384 -7.55 -5.53 -4.74
C LEU A 384 -8.53 -4.37 -4.49
N PHE A 385 -8.70 -3.44 -5.43
CA PHE A 385 -9.70 -2.38 -5.29
C PHE A 385 -11.13 -2.92 -5.30
N THR A 386 -11.40 -3.98 -6.06
CA THR A 386 -12.71 -4.63 -6.07
C THR A 386 -13.03 -5.20 -4.69
N GLN A 387 -12.07 -5.85 -4.03
CA GLN A 387 -12.24 -6.35 -2.66
C GLN A 387 -12.54 -5.20 -1.68
N ILE A 388 -11.82 -4.09 -1.78
CA ILE A 388 -12.08 -2.89 -0.98
C ILE A 388 -13.53 -2.40 -1.20
N LEU A 389 -14.00 -2.35 -2.46
CA LEU A 389 -15.35 -1.91 -2.80
C LEU A 389 -16.46 -2.94 -2.45
N GLU A 390 -16.12 -4.21 -2.24
CA GLU A 390 -17.06 -5.20 -1.71
C GLU A 390 -17.35 -4.96 -0.22
N GLU A 391 -16.35 -4.50 0.53
CA GLU A 391 -16.46 -4.16 1.96
C GLU A 391 -16.98 -2.74 2.19
N THR A 392 -16.41 -1.78 1.47
CA THR A 392 -16.71 -0.34 1.54
C THR A 392 -17.08 0.16 0.12
N PRO A 393 -18.34 -0.04 -0.33
CA PRO A 393 -18.75 0.25 -1.71
C PRO A 393 -18.64 1.71 -2.13
N ASP A 394 -18.55 2.61 -1.16
CA ASP A 394 -18.39 4.03 -1.38
C ASP A 394 -16.94 4.52 -1.18
N ASP A 395 -15.91 3.68 -1.03
CA ASP A 395 -14.54 4.18 -0.85
C ASP A 395 -14.09 5.09 -2.02
N GLU A 396 -13.83 6.37 -1.71
CA GLU A 396 -13.57 7.41 -2.73
C GLU A 396 -12.29 7.10 -3.54
N ASP A 397 -11.23 6.67 -2.86
CA ASP A 397 -9.94 6.41 -3.48
C ASP A 397 -10.00 5.20 -4.40
N ALA A 398 -10.66 4.12 -3.97
CA ALA A 398 -10.85 2.91 -4.74
C ALA A 398 -11.73 3.17 -5.97
N LEU A 399 -12.83 3.93 -5.84
CA LEU A 399 -13.65 4.32 -6.99
C LEU A 399 -12.85 5.17 -8.00
N ASN A 400 -12.07 6.15 -7.54
CA ASN A 400 -11.21 6.93 -8.43
C ASN A 400 -10.12 6.08 -9.11
N ALA A 401 -9.47 5.20 -8.35
CA ALA A 401 -8.45 4.29 -8.88
C ALA A 401 -9.05 3.34 -9.92
N MET A 402 -10.21 2.74 -9.66
CA MET A 402 -10.94 1.89 -10.60
C MET A 402 -11.34 2.65 -11.87
N GLY A 403 -11.81 3.90 -11.73
CA GLY A 403 -12.11 4.76 -12.86
C GLY A 403 -10.90 5.02 -13.75
N ILE A 404 -9.74 5.28 -13.15
CA ILE A 404 -8.48 5.53 -13.85
C ILE A 404 -7.91 4.26 -14.48
N LEU A 405 -7.88 3.13 -13.76
CA LEU A 405 -7.42 1.85 -14.27
C LEU A 405 -8.28 1.42 -15.47
N SER A 406 -9.61 1.56 -15.35
CA SER A 406 -10.54 1.32 -16.46
C SER A 406 -10.27 2.24 -17.65
N TYR A 407 -9.99 3.52 -17.42
CA TYR A 407 -9.66 4.47 -18.48
C TYR A 407 -8.37 4.08 -19.21
N VAL A 408 -7.30 3.77 -18.48
CA VAL A 408 -5.99 3.37 -19.04
C VAL A 408 -6.09 2.08 -19.85
N GLN A 409 -6.93 1.14 -19.42
CA GLN A 409 -7.20 -0.10 -20.17
C GLN A 409 -8.16 0.08 -21.35
N GLY A 410 -8.75 1.27 -21.54
CA GLY A 410 -9.69 1.55 -22.62
C GLY A 410 -11.16 1.16 -22.32
N ASN A 411 -11.45 0.74 -21.09
CA ASN A 411 -12.80 0.43 -20.58
C ASN A 411 -13.55 1.72 -20.21
N LEU A 412 -13.76 2.59 -21.20
CA LEU A 412 -14.22 3.97 -21.01
C LEU A 412 -15.61 4.09 -20.38
N LYS A 413 -16.49 3.11 -20.61
CA LYS A 413 -17.82 3.10 -20.03
C LYS A 413 -17.73 2.86 -18.52
N ASP A 414 -16.92 1.89 -18.11
CA ASP A 414 -16.74 1.52 -16.71
C ASP A 414 -16.01 2.64 -15.97
N ALA A 415 -15.01 3.26 -16.62
CA ALA A 415 -14.34 4.45 -16.10
C ALA A 415 -15.34 5.56 -15.71
N LEU A 416 -16.27 5.89 -16.61
CA LEU A 416 -17.29 6.90 -16.34
C LEU A 416 -18.27 6.46 -15.23
N THR A 417 -18.61 5.18 -15.16
CA THR A 417 -19.45 4.64 -14.08
C THR A 417 -18.79 4.89 -12.72
N TYR A 418 -17.54 4.48 -12.54
CA TYR A 418 -16.82 4.68 -11.29
C TYR A 418 -16.63 6.16 -10.92
N PHE A 419 -16.34 7.04 -11.88
CA PHE A 419 -16.28 8.48 -11.60
C PHE A 419 -17.64 9.07 -11.19
N ASN A 420 -18.75 8.55 -11.71
CA ASN A 420 -20.08 8.98 -11.28
C ASN A 420 -20.37 8.48 -9.86
N GLU A 421 -20.11 7.21 -9.58
CA GLU A 421 -20.29 6.63 -8.25
C GLU A 421 -19.45 7.36 -7.19
N ALA A 422 -18.20 7.70 -7.50
CA ALA A 422 -17.35 8.49 -6.61
C ALA A 422 -17.98 9.86 -6.27
N ILE A 423 -18.52 10.57 -7.27
CA ILE A 423 -19.14 11.89 -7.08
C ILE A 423 -20.51 11.81 -6.39
N GLU A 424 -21.28 10.77 -6.68
CA GLU A 424 -22.61 10.55 -6.09
C GLU A 424 -22.50 10.29 -4.59
N ASN A 425 -21.50 9.51 -4.17
CA ASN A 425 -21.24 9.22 -2.76
C ASN A 425 -20.42 10.32 -2.06
N HIS A 426 -19.48 10.95 -2.78
CA HIS A 426 -18.60 12.00 -2.27
C HIS A 426 -18.75 13.30 -3.06
N PRO A 427 -19.85 14.05 -2.85
CA PRO A 427 -20.16 15.26 -3.62
C PRO A 427 -19.18 16.43 -3.37
N SER A 428 -18.28 16.31 -2.38
CA SER A 428 -17.19 17.24 -2.09
C SER A 428 -15.82 16.76 -2.57
N SER A 429 -15.74 15.67 -3.35
CA SER A 429 -14.47 15.15 -3.88
C SER A 429 -13.96 15.98 -5.05
N GLU A 430 -12.96 16.84 -4.79
CA GLU A 430 -12.25 17.59 -5.83
C GLU A 430 -11.67 16.67 -6.92
N THR A 431 -10.95 15.62 -6.49
CA THR A 431 -10.27 14.67 -7.37
C THR A 431 -11.24 13.97 -8.32
N SER A 432 -12.41 13.54 -7.82
CA SER A 432 -13.41 12.86 -8.66
C SER A 432 -13.96 13.78 -9.76
N TYR A 433 -14.26 15.05 -9.43
CA TYR A 433 -14.66 16.04 -10.43
C TYR A 433 -13.55 16.33 -11.44
N ASN A 434 -12.29 16.44 -11.00
CA ASN A 434 -11.15 16.66 -11.89
C ASN A 434 -10.96 15.49 -12.87
N ASN A 435 -11.01 14.25 -12.39
CA ASN A 435 -10.90 13.05 -13.19
C ASN A 435 -12.03 12.95 -14.21
N ARG A 436 -13.29 13.16 -13.79
CA ARG A 436 -14.44 13.12 -14.71
C ARG A 436 -14.42 14.27 -15.71
N ALA A 437 -13.96 15.45 -15.31
CA ALA A 437 -13.77 16.58 -16.22
C ALA A 437 -12.77 16.25 -17.32
N LYS A 438 -11.62 15.66 -16.95
CA LYS A 438 -10.62 15.22 -17.94
C LYS A 438 -11.17 14.15 -18.86
N TYR A 439 -11.90 13.17 -18.32
CA TYR A 439 -12.62 12.19 -19.13
C TYR A 439 -13.52 12.86 -20.17
N TYR A 440 -14.36 13.82 -19.78
CA TYR A 440 -15.25 14.52 -20.71
C TYR A 440 -14.48 15.35 -21.73
N ALA A 441 -13.39 16.01 -21.33
CA ALA A 441 -12.55 16.78 -22.23
C ALA A 441 -11.93 15.88 -23.32
N ASP A 442 -11.44 14.70 -22.95
CA ASP A 442 -10.88 13.71 -23.89
C ASP A 442 -11.94 13.12 -24.84
N LYS A 443 -13.21 13.16 -24.45
CA LYS A 443 -14.36 12.81 -25.32
C LYS A 443 -14.90 13.99 -26.12
N GLY A 444 -14.34 15.18 -25.96
CA GLY A 444 -14.79 16.41 -26.63
C GLY A 444 -16.05 17.04 -26.02
N ASP A 445 -16.56 16.53 -24.89
CA ASP A 445 -17.70 17.14 -24.17
C ASP A 445 -17.21 18.24 -23.22
N LEU A 446 -16.64 19.30 -23.82
CA LEU A 446 -16.01 20.40 -23.09
C LEU A 446 -17.00 21.16 -22.19
N LYS A 447 -18.30 21.13 -22.49
CA LYS A 447 -19.33 21.76 -21.65
C LYS A 447 -19.48 21.03 -20.32
N LYS A 448 -19.50 19.71 -20.32
CA LYS A 448 -19.51 18.92 -19.08
C LYS A 448 -18.20 19.04 -18.33
N ALA A 449 -17.06 19.01 -19.03
CA ALA A 449 -15.76 19.23 -18.41
C ALA A 449 -15.71 20.58 -17.66
N LYS A 450 -16.19 21.67 -18.29
CA LYS A 450 -16.28 23.00 -17.64
C LYS A 450 -17.20 22.99 -16.41
N ALA A 451 -18.30 22.25 -16.46
CA ALA A 451 -19.23 22.14 -15.33
C ALA A 451 -18.59 21.42 -14.14
N ASP A 452 -17.91 20.29 -14.37
CA ASP A 452 -17.20 19.55 -13.33
C ASP A 452 -16.04 20.36 -12.75
N LEU A 453 -15.24 21.04 -13.57
CA LEU A 453 -14.17 21.92 -13.08
C LEU A 453 -14.70 23.12 -12.30
N THR A 454 -15.91 23.60 -12.63
CA THR A 454 -16.56 24.65 -11.83
C THR A 454 -16.98 24.12 -10.45
N LYS A 455 -17.37 22.85 -10.35
CA LYS A 455 -17.62 22.19 -9.06
C LYS A 455 -16.34 22.01 -8.28
N SER A 456 -15.29 21.51 -8.92
CA SER A 456 -13.95 21.35 -8.35
C SER A 456 -13.42 22.67 -7.75
N ILE A 457 -13.45 23.78 -8.52
CA ILE A 457 -13.07 25.12 -8.03
C ILE A 457 -13.92 25.57 -6.83
N GLY A 458 -15.20 25.21 -6.80
CA GLY A 458 -16.09 25.53 -5.68
C GLY A 458 -15.77 24.74 -4.39
N ILE A 459 -15.08 23.61 -4.51
CA ILE A 459 -14.57 22.80 -3.40
C ILE A 459 -13.20 23.33 -2.96
N ASN A 460 -12.28 23.50 -3.92
CA ASN A 460 -10.93 23.97 -3.70
C ASN A 460 -10.53 25.01 -4.77
N GLU A 461 -10.34 26.25 -4.34
CA GLU A 461 -9.90 27.35 -5.20
C GLU A 461 -8.37 27.31 -5.45
N SER A 462 -7.86 26.16 -5.95
CA SER A 462 -6.45 25.93 -6.27
C SER A 462 -6.08 26.50 -7.64
N GLY A 463 -4.80 26.85 -7.82
CA GLY A 463 -4.30 27.38 -9.08
C GLY A 463 -4.47 26.38 -10.24
N GLU A 464 -4.26 25.10 -9.94
CA GLU A 464 -4.37 24.00 -10.90
C GLU A 464 -5.81 23.77 -11.36
N ASN A 465 -6.81 23.89 -10.49
CA ASN A 465 -8.21 23.79 -10.90
C ASN A 465 -8.60 24.93 -11.84
N TYR A 466 -8.11 26.16 -11.59
CA TYR A 466 -8.29 27.27 -12.52
C TYR A 466 -7.58 27.02 -13.85
N LEU A 467 -6.33 26.52 -13.82
CA LEU A 467 -5.59 26.18 -15.03
C LEU A 467 -6.33 25.13 -15.87
N ASN A 468 -6.80 24.05 -15.24
CA ASN A 468 -7.57 22.99 -15.89
C ASN A 468 -8.84 23.56 -16.55
N ARG A 469 -9.57 24.45 -15.86
CA ARG A 469 -10.77 25.08 -16.44
C ARG A 469 -10.43 26.07 -17.55
N ALA A 470 -9.30 26.77 -17.45
CA ALA A 470 -8.83 27.66 -18.50
C ALA A 470 -8.57 26.91 -19.81
N GLU A 471 -7.94 25.74 -19.76
CA GLU A 471 -7.70 24.91 -20.95
C GLU A 471 -9.01 24.47 -21.60
N VAL A 472 -9.99 24.05 -20.81
CA VAL A 472 -11.33 23.71 -21.32
C VAL A 472 -12.01 24.94 -21.93
N ASN A 473 -11.88 26.12 -21.31
CA ASN A 473 -12.41 27.38 -21.85
C ASN A 473 -11.72 27.76 -23.18
N MET A 474 -10.41 27.54 -23.31
CA MET A 474 -9.69 27.75 -24.58
C MET A 474 -10.25 26.82 -25.67
N GLY A 475 -10.49 25.55 -25.35
CA GLY A 475 -11.12 24.60 -26.29
C GLY A 475 -12.58 24.94 -26.65
N LEU A 476 -13.30 25.63 -25.76
CA LEU A 476 -14.63 26.18 -26.02
C LEU A 476 -14.61 27.52 -26.77
N GLU A 477 -13.41 28.05 -27.10
CA GLU A 477 -13.19 29.38 -27.66
C GLU A 477 -13.71 30.54 -26.78
N ASP A 478 -13.93 30.28 -25.48
CA ASP A 478 -14.28 31.28 -24.46
C ASP A 478 -13.00 31.91 -23.89
N VAL A 479 -12.30 32.65 -24.76
CA VAL A 479 -10.95 33.16 -24.48
C VAL A 479 -10.93 34.19 -23.34
N GLU A 480 -12.03 34.93 -23.14
CA GLU A 480 -12.15 35.85 -22.01
C GLU A 480 -12.19 35.10 -20.67
N ALA A 481 -13.00 34.02 -20.58
CA ALA A 481 -13.05 33.19 -19.38
C ALA A 481 -11.72 32.46 -19.15
N ALA A 482 -11.08 31.95 -20.21
CA ALA A 482 -9.77 31.31 -20.11
C ALA A 482 -8.71 32.25 -19.52
N ARG A 483 -8.64 33.48 -20.02
CA ARG A 483 -7.70 34.50 -19.51
C ARG A 483 -7.97 34.85 -18.05
N ALA A 484 -9.24 34.96 -17.66
CA ALA A 484 -9.63 35.22 -16.28
C ALA A 484 -9.19 34.07 -15.35
N ASP A 485 -9.42 32.83 -15.75
CA ASP A 485 -9.00 31.64 -15.01
C ASP A 485 -7.48 31.56 -14.91
N LEU A 486 -6.72 31.79 -15.98
CA LEU A 486 -5.24 31.83 -15.93
C LEU A 486 -4.71 32.92 -15.01
N THR A 487 -5.42 34.04 -14.89
CA THR A 487 -5.06 35.09 -13.93
C THR A 487 -5.28 34.61 -12.50
N ARG A 488 -6.41 33.96 -12.23
CA ARG A 488 -6.66 33.33 -10.91
C ARG A 488 -5.67 32.22 -10.60
N ALA A 489 -5.29 31.42 -11.59
CA ALA A 489 -4.30 30.36 -11.46
C ALA A 489 -2.97 30.90 -10.91
N LEU A 490 -2.50 32.03 -11.44
CA LEU A 490 -1.28 32.70 -10.98
C LEU A 490 -1.43 33.39 -9.62
N GLU A 491 -2.63 33.82 -9.24
CA GLU A 491 -2.92 34.46 -7.94
C GLU A 491 -2.98 33.47 -6.78
N LYS A 492 -3.45 32.23 -7.03
CA LYS A 492 -3.76 31.24 -5.98
C LYS A 492 -2.56 30.45 -5.46
N GLY A 493 -1.34 30.79 -5.91
CA GLY A 493 -0.10 30.12 -5.52
C GLY A 493 0.14 28.81 -6.29
N GLY A 494 1.35 28.26 -6.21
CA GLY A 494 1.74 27.01 -6.88
C GLY A 494 2.13 27.15 -8.36
N LEU A 495 1.53 28.10 -9.10
CA LEU A 495 1.82 28.31 -10.53
C LEU A 495 2.53 29.64 -10.84
N ILE A 496 2.89 30.45 -9.83
CA ILE A 496 3.56 31.74 -10.06
C ILE A 496 4.95 31.61 -10.71
N GLU A 497 5.58 30.44 -10.56
CA GLU A 497 6.85 30.12 -11.20
C GLU A 497 6.68 29.20 -12.43
N ASP A 498 5.45 28.91 -12.84
CA ASP A 498 5.17 28.07 -14.02
C ASP A 498 5.20 28.91 -15.32
N PRO A 499 6.20 28.74 -16.20
CA PRO A 499 6.29 29.48 -17.45
C PRO A 499 5.14 29.14 -18.42
N TYR A 500 4.55 27.94 -18.34
CA TYR A 500 3.49 27.51 -19.25
C TYR A 500 2.16 28.24 -18.98
N THR A 501 1.84 28.53 -17.72
CA THR A 501 0.65 29.32 -17.37
C THR A 501 0.73 30.74 -17.92
N TYR A 502 1.90 31.40 -17.84
CA TYR A 502 2.13 32.70 -18.48
C TYR A 502 2.00 32.62 -20.00
N TYR A 503 2.59 31.60 -20.64
CA TYR A 503 2.47 31.39 -22.08
C TYR A 503 1.02 31.25 -22.53
N LYS A 504 0.21 30.43 -21.84
CA LYS A 504 -1.23 30.27 -22.14
C LYS A 504 -1.98 31.59 -21.99
N ARG A 505 -1.65 32.39 -20.97
CA ARG A 505 -2.28 33.70 -20.75
C ARG A 505 -1.88 34.72 -21.82
N ALA A 506 -0.63 34.69 -22.27
CA ALA A 506 -0.15 35.48 -23.40
C ALA A 506 -0.88 35.12 -24.70
N CYS A 507 -1.10 33.82 -24.97
CA CYS A 507 -1.89 33.38 -26.13
C CYS A 507 -3.31 33.96 -26.10
N CYS A 508 -3.98 33.90 -24.95
CA CYS A 508 -5.31 34.50 -24.78
C CYS A 508 -5.27 36.03 -24.96
N ALA A 509 -4.26 36.69 -24.42
CA ALA A 509 -4.09 38.14 -24.54
C ALA A 509 -3.86 38.59 -26.00
N ILE A 510 -3.05 37.87 -26.77
CA ILE A 510 -2.85 38.13 -28.21
C ILE A 510 -4.16 38.00 -28.98
N TYR A 511 -4.93 36.94 -28.72
CA TYR A 511 -6.23 36.74 -29.36
C TYR A 511 -7.19 37.91 -29.08
N LEU A 512 -7.18 38.42 -27.85
CA LEU A 512 -7.98 39.57 -27.41
C LEU A 512 -7.35 40.94 -27.79
N ARG A 513 -6.21 40.94 -28.47
CA ARG A 513 -5.44 42.15 -28.87
C ARG A 513 -4.93 42.99 -27.69
N ASP A 514 -4.77 42.37 -26.53
CA ASP A 514 -4.10 42.96 -25.36
C ASP A 514 -2.59 42.68 -25.42
N TYR A 515 -1.94 43.32 -26.39
CA TYR A 515 -0.52 43.09 -26.68
C TYR A 515 0.41 43.52 -25.55
N ARG A 516 -0.07 44.40 -24.66
CA ARG A 516 0.68 44.79 -23.47
C ARG A 516 0.79 43.61 -22.50
N GLN A 517 -0.34 43.01 -22.13
CA GLN A 517 -0.35 41.85 -21.25
C GLN A 517 0.42 40.68 -21.87
N ALA A 518 0.23 40.43 -23.18
CA ALA A 518 0.97 39.39 -23.88
C ALA A 518 2.49 39.55 -23.75
N ASN A 519 3.02 40.75 -23.96
CA ASN A 519 4.46 41.02 -23.87
C ASN A 519 4.97 40.88 -22.42
N GLU A 520 4.19 41.32 -21.42
CA GLU A 520 4.52 41.13 -20.00
C GLU A 520 4.61 39.63 -19.65
N ASP A 521 3.64 38.83 -20.11
CA ASP A 521 3.57 37.39 -19.86
C ASP A 521 4.67 36.61 -20.59
N ILE A 522 4.95 36.92 -21.86
CA ILE A 522 6.06 36.29 -22.61
C ILE A 522 7.39 36.54 -21.91
N ARG A 523 7.64 37.76 -21.44
CA ARG A 523 8.89 38.08 -20.70
C ARG A 523 8.99 37.30 -19.40
N MET A 524 7.88 37.14 -18.69
CA MET A 524 7.87 36.36 -17.46
C MET A 524 8.11 34.88 -17.75
N ALA A 525 7.42 34.32 -18.73
CA ALA A 525 7.63 32.95 -19.18
C ALA A 525 9.09 32.70 -19.57
N TYR A 526 9.71 33.60 -20.34
CA TYR A 526 11.12 33.50 -20.73
C TYR A 526 12.08 33.55 -19.53
N LYS A 527 11.77 34.37 -18.52
CA LYS A 527 12.58 34.48 -17.29
C LYS A 527 12.53 33.19 -16.45
N LEU A 528 11.35 32.58 -16.38
CA LEU A 528 11.10 31.37 -15.59
C LEU A 528 11.51 30.10 -16.33
N ASN A 529 11.59 30.15 -17.66
CA ASN A 529 11.89 29.00 -18.48
C ASN A 529 13.25 28.37 -18.14
N ARG A 530 13.28 27.04 -18.20
CA ARG A 530 14.46 26.18 -18.06
C ARG A 530 14.62 25.21 -19.23
N ASP A 531 13.66 25.17 -20.15
CA ASP A 531 13.62 24.30 -21.32
C ASP A 531 13.97 25.08 -22.60
N PRO A 532 15.15 24.85 -23.22
CA PRO A 532 15.55 25.54 -24.44
C PRO A 532 14.62 25.30 -25.64
N ASP A 533 13.87 24.18 -25.68
CA ASP A 533 12.92 23.94 -26.76
C ASP A 533 11.65 24.80 -26.60
N PHE A 534 11.28 25.11 -25.36
CA PHE A 534 10.17 26.02 -25.07
C PHE A 534 10.46 27.48 -25.49
N ASP A 535 11.74 27.90 -25.54
CA ASP A 535 12.13 29.24 -26.00
C ASP A 535 11.66 29.52 -27.44
N LYS A 536 11.62 28.49 -28.31
CA LYS A 536 11.15 28.63 -29.70
C LYS A 536 9.68 29.05 -29.73
N HIS A 537 8.84 28.41 -28.91
CA HIS A 537 7.42 28.75 -28.79
C HIS A 537 7.21 30.17 -28.26
N LEU A 538 8.00 30.59 -27.27
CA LEU A 538 7.96 31.95 -26.76
C LEU A 538 8.38 32.99 -27.79
N GLN A 539 9.39 32.68 -28.61
CA GLN A 539 9.85 33.55 -29.68
C GLN A 539 8.82 33.67 -30.81
N GLU A 540 8.19 32.56 -31.21
CA GLU A 540 7.08 32.56 -32.16
C GLU A 540 5.92 33.44 -31.66
N LEU A 541 5.57 33.28 -30.38
CA LEU A 541 4.50 34.06 -29.75
C LEU A 541 4.83 35.56 -29.68
N TYR A 542 6.09 35.91 -29.37
CA TYR A 542 6.57 37.29 -29.38
C TYR A 542 6.47 37.93 -30.77
N ASN A 543 6.86 37.18 -31.81
CA ASN A 543 6.81 37.65 -33.19
C ASN A 543 5.38 37.82 -33.73
N ALA A 544 4.39 37.23 -33.07
CA ALA A 544 2.97 37.39 -33.43
C ALA A 544 2.37 38.72 -32.92
N ILE A 545 3.09 39.48 -32.10
CA ILE A 545 2.65 40.79 -31.61
C ILE A 545 2.95 41.88 -32.66
N PRO A 546 1.96 42.70 -33.08
CA PRO A 546 2.13 43.74 -34.10
C PRO A 546 3.02 44.93 -33.73
#